data_AF-A0A965AD24-F1
#
_entry.id   AF-A0A965AD24-F1
#
_cell.length_a   1.000
_cell.length_b   1.000
_cell.length_c   1.000
_cell.angle_alpha   90.00
_cell.angle_beta   90.00
_cell.angle_gamma   90.00
#
_symmetry.space_group_name_H-M   'P 1'
#
loop_
_entity.id
_entity.type
_entity.pdbx_description
1 polymer ?
#
loop_
_entity_poly.entity_id
_entity_poly.type
_entity_poly.pdbx_seq_one_letter_code
_entity_poly.pdbx_strand_id
1 'polypeptide(L)' 'MHYLVTVGYETENLDRNGNPRLQKLKYIVEAESVEEATIVASKYRAGDIRSSQSIAIVKMPIECIIDKKNTPEYYK' A
#
# COMPACT_ATOMS: atom_id res chain seq x y z
N MET A 1 -2.92 -0.55 -14.58
CA MET A 1 -3.87 0.38 -13.89
C MET A 1 -3.35 0.63 -12.48
N HIS A 2 -3.75 1.73 -11.82
CA HIS A 2 -3.27 2.04 -10.47
C HIS A 2 -4.32 1.72 -9.41
N TYR A 3 -3.90 1.01 -8.36
CA TYR A 3 -4.72 0.65 -7.21
C TYR A 3 -4.11 1.22 -5.93
N LEU A 4 -4.94 1.84 -5.10
CA LEU A 4 -4.58 2.24 -3.75
C LEU A 4 -4.90 1.09 -2.79
N VAL A 5 -3.85 0.49 -2.22
CA VAL A 5 -3.95 -0.56 -1.22
C VAL A 5 -3.72 0.04 0.16
N THR A 6 -4.70 -0.09 1.05
CA THR A 6 -4.58 0.32 2.45
C THR A 6 -4.31 -0.91 3.31
N VAL A 7 -3.21 -0.88 4.06
CA VAL A 7 -2.78 -1.97 4.94
C VAL A 7 -2.76 -1.45 6.37
N GLY A 8 -3.36 -2.21 7.29
CA GLY A 8 -3.24 -1.98 8.72
C GLY A 8 -2.11 -2.82 9.28
N TYR A 9 -1.14 -2.18 9.93
CA TYR A 9 -0.09 -2.83 10.70
C TYR A 9 -0.41 -2.74 12.18
N GLU A 10 -0.29 -3.85 12.90
CA GLU A 10 -0.37 -3.83 14.36
C GLU A 10 0.83 -3.07 14.93
N THR A 11 0.56 -2.28 15.97
CA THR A 11 1.59 -1.57 16.73
C THR A 11 1.62 -2.09 18.16
N GLU A 12 2.77 -1.95 18.81
CA GLU A 12 2.97 -2.32 20.22
C GLU A 12 2.15 -1.44 21.17
N ASN A 13 1.65 -0.29 20.69
CA ASN A 13 0.79 0.59 21.47
C ASN A 13 -0.63 0.01 21.54
N LEU A 14 -1.06 -0.30 22.75
CA LEU A 14 -2.42 -0.75 23.01
C LEU A 14 -3.39 0.43 23.11
N ASP A 15 -4.63 0.23 22.66
CA ASP A 15 -5.73 1.14 22.91
C ASP A 15 -6.27 1.00 24.35
N ARG A 16 -7.28 1.81 24.71
CA ARG A 16 -7.91 1.77 26.04
C ARG A 16 -8.58 0.42 26.35
N ASN A 17 -8.84 -0.40 25.34
CA ASN A 17 -9.49 -1.71 25.45
C ASN A 17 -8.47 -2.86 25.40
N GLY A 18 -7.17 -2.56 25.38
CA GLY A 18 -6.11 -3.55 25.33
C GLY A 18 -5.84 -4.14 23.94
N ASN A 19 -6.43 -3.59 22.87
CA ASN A 19 -6.16 -4.05 21.50
C ASN A 19 -4.95 -3.31 20.90
N PRO A 20 -4.11 -3.99 20.10
CA PRO A 20 -3.06 -3.35 19.33
C PRO A 20 -3.65 -2.26 18.43
N ARG A 21 -3.12 -1.04 18.50
CA ARG A 21 -3.53 0.02 17.57
C ARG A 21 -3.05 -0.33 16.16
N LEU A 22 -3.93 -0.17 15.18
CA LEU A 22 -3.60 -0.35 13.78
C LEU A 22 -3.04 0.95 13.19
N GLN A 23 -1.80 0.92 12.71
CA GLN A 23 -1.23 1.94 11.87
C GLN A 23 -1.60 1.67 10.41
N LYS A 24 -2.35 2.60 9.80
CA LYS A 24 -2.77 2.47 8.39
C LYS A 24 -1.71 3.06 7.47
N LEU A 25 -1.15 2.23 6.60
CA LEU A 25 -0.26 2.64 5.50
C LEU A 25 -0.98 2.46 4.16
N LYS A 26 -0.65 3.33 3.20
CA LYS A 26 -1.22 3.31 1.86
C LYS A 26 -0.12 3.08 0.85
N TYR A 27 -0.35 2.14 -0.06
CA TYR A 27 0.55 1.80 -1.15
C TYR A 27 -0.17 2.00 -2.47
N ILE A 28 0.55 2.45 -3.49
CA ILE A 28 0.05 2.44 -4.86
C ILE A 28 0.66 1.23 -5.55
N VAL A 29 -0.19 0.40 -6.13
CA VAL A 29 0.18 -0.81 -6.84
C VAL A 29 -0.28 -0.70 -8.28
N GLU A 30 0.64 -0.96 -9.21
CA GLU A 30 0.31 -1.14 -10.61
C GLU A 30 -0.10 -2.60 -10.85
N ALA A 31 -1.31 -2.79 -11.36
CA ALA A 31 -1.88 -4.11 -11.66
C ALA A 31 -2.96 -4.00 -12.75
N GLU A 32 -3.32 -5.13 -13.35
CA GLU A 32 -4.42 -5.29 -14.30
C GLU A 32 -5.76 -5.51 -13.57
N SER A 33 -5.75 -6.23 -12.45
CA SER A 33 -6.95 -6.54 -11.67
C SER A 33 -6.79 -6.32 -10.15
N VAL A 34 -7.91 -6.40 -9.42
CA VAL A 34 -7.92 -6.31 -7.94
C VAL A 34 -7.22 -7.53 -7.33
N GLU A 35 -7.39 -8.71 -7.93
CA GLU A 35 -6.76 -9.96 -7.51
C GLU A 35 -5.24 -9.86 -7.65
N GLU A 36 -4.74 -9.35 -8.77
CA GLU A 36 -3.32 -9.13 -8.98
C GLU A 36 -2.77 -8.10 -7.99
N ALA A 37 -3.46 -6.96 -7.80
CA ALA A 37 -3.05 -5.97 -6.81
C ALA A 37 -2.96 -6.58 -5.39
N THR A 38 -3.86 -7.50 -5.05
CA THR A 38 -3.85 -8.23 -3.78
C THR A 38 -2.62 -9.14 -3.65
N ILE A 39 -2.30 -9.88 -4.71
CA ILE A 39 -1.14 -10.78 -4.75
C ILE A 39 0.15 -9.97 -4.64
N VAL A 40 0.29 -8.90 -5.43
CA VAL A 40 1.48 -8.04 -5.43
C VAL A 40 1.67 -7.38 -4.06
N ALA A 41 0.62 -6.80 -3.49
CA ALA A 41 0.69 -6.21 -2.15
C ALA A 41 0.99 -7.24 -1.05
N SER A 42 0.53 -8.48 -1.20
CA SER A 42 0.83 -9.56 -0.25
C SER A 42 2.26 -10.04 -0.36
N LYS A 43 2.78 -10.22 -1.58
CA LYS A 43 4.18 -10.58 -1.83
C LYS A 43 5.14 -9.50 -1.35
N TYR A 44 4.84 -8.23 -1.60
CA TYR A 44 5.66 -7.11 -1.13
C TYR A 44 5.80 -7.10 0.41
N ARG A 45 4.72 -7.44 1.12
CA ARG A 45 4.69 -7.47 2.59
C ARG A 45 5.15 -8.79 3.21
N ALA A 46 5.38 -9.84 2.41
CA ALA A 46 5.80 -11.13 2.94
C ALA A 46 7.15 -11.09 3.68
N GLY A 47 7.98 -10.06 3.42
CA GLY A 47 9.23 -9.82 4.15
C GLY A 47 9.08 -8.93 5.41
N ASP A 48 7.88 -8.44 5.72
CA ASP A 48 7.65 -7.61 6.90
C ASP A 48 7.31 -8.50 8.11
N ILE A 49 8.03 -8.30 9.22
CA ILE A 49 7.86 -9.07 10.46
C ILE A 49 6.60 -8.67 11.24
N ARG A 50 5.99 -7.52 10.92
CA ARG A 50 4.82 -7.01 11.63
C ARG A 50 3.54 -7.71 11.16
N SER A 51 2.67 -8.06 12.11
CA SER A 51 1.31 -8.49 11.80
C SER A 51 0.61 -7.41 10.98
N SER A 52 0.02 -7.79 9.84
CA SER A 52 -0.61 -6.85 8.94
C SER A 52 -1.80 -7.43 8.19
N GLN A 53 -2.79 -6.58 7.94
CA GLN A 53 -4.01 -6.93 7.23
C GLN A 53 -4.30 -5.94 6.11
N SER A 54 -4.72 -6.44 4.95
CA SER A 54 -5.25 -5.58 3.88
C SER A 54 -6.64 -5.10 4.27
N ILE A 55 -6.82 -3.78 4.39
CA ILE A 55 -8.08 -3.15 4.82
C ILE A 55 -8.95 -2.80 3.61
N ALA A 56 -8.35 -2.24 2.56
CA ALA A 56 -9.08 -1.78 1.38
C ALA A 56 -8.18 -1.79 0.14
N ILE A 57 -8.77 -2.08 -1.02
CA ILE A 57 -8.13 -1.97 -2.33
C ILE A 57 -9.10 -1.20 -3.23
N VAL A 58 -8.65 -0.06 -3.76
CA VAL A 58 -9.49 0.84 -4.56
C VAL A 58 -8.78 1.21 -5.85
N LYS A 59 -9.45 1.07 -6.99
CA LYS A 59 -8.93 1.54 -8.28
C LYS A 59 -8.86 3.06 -8.30
N MET A 60 -7.70 3.61 -8.67
CA MET A 60 -7.50 5.05 -8.80
C MET A 60 -7.79 5.52 -10.24
N PRO A 61 -8.50 6.64 -10.42
CA PRO A 61 -8.73 7.24 -11.73
C PRO A 61 -7.52 8.07 -12.17
N ILE A 62 -6.35 7.45 -12.29
CA ILE A 62 -5.09 8.09 -12.71
C ILE A 62 -4.39 7.25 -13.78
N GLU A 63 -3.79 7.92 -14.75
CA GLU A 63 -3.11 7.27 -15.88
C GLU A 63 -1.69 6.81 -15.53
N CYS A 64 -0.93 7.63 -14.82
CA CYS A 64 0.49 7.40 -14.52
C CYS A 64 0.90 8.01 -13.17
N ILE A 65 1.90 7.40 -12.51
CA ILE A 65 2.60 7.98 -11.36
C ILE A 65 3.88 8.65 -11.87
N ILE A 66 4.01 9.96 -11.65
CA ILE A 66 5.24 10.70 -11.97
C ILE A 66 6.21 10.53 -10.80
N ASP A 67 7.37 9.92 -11.05
CA ASP A 67 8.46 9.68 -10.12
C ASP A 67 9.78 10.26 -10.63
N LYS A 68 10.86 10.12 -9.86
CA LYS A 68 12.19 10.63 -10.25
C LYS A 68 12.75 9.99 -11.52
N LYS A 69 12.25 8.83 -11.96
CA LYS A 69 12.74 8.11 -13.14
C LYS A 69 12.05 8.56 -14.42
N ASN A 70 10.81 9.03 -14.34
CA ASN A 70 10.03 9.51 -15.49
C ASN A 70 9.80 11.04 -15.48
N THR A 71 10.29 11.75 -14.46
CA THR A 71 10.32 13.23 -14.46
C THR A 71 11.29 13.72 -15.53
N PRO A 72 10.86 14.59 -16.47
CA PRO A 72 11.77 15.18 -17.45
C PRO A 72 12.84 16.04 -16.76
N GLU A 73 14.09 15.92 -17.17
CA GLU A 73 15.17 16.80 -16.70
C GLU A 73 14.99 18.19 -17.32
N TYR A 74 14.30 19.08 -16.61
CA TYR A 74 14.04 20.44 -17.11
C TYR A 74 15.27 21.35 -17.12
N TYR A 75 16.35 20.96 -16.43
CA TYR A 75 17.60 21.74 -16.35
C TYR A 75 18.81 20.80 -16.31
N LYS A 76 19.62 20.80 -17.38
CA LYS A 76 20.99 20.29 -17.42
C LYS A 76 21.96 21.45 -17.55
#